data_AF-A0A925U868-F1
#
_entry.id   AF-A0A925U868-F1
#
_cell.length_a   1.000
_cell.length_b   1.000
_cell.length_c   1.000
_cell.angle_alpha   90.00
_cell.angle_beta   90.00
_cell.angle_gamma   90.00
#
_symmetry.space_group_name_H-M   'P 1'
#
loop_
_entity.id
_entity.type
_entity.pdbx_description
1 polymer ?
#
loop_
_entity_poly.entity_id
_entity_poly.type
_entity_poly.pdbx_seq_one_letter_code
_entity_poly.pdbx_strand_id
1 'polypeptide(L)' 'MKSFIVLLKVLLAIFLITAGCNQISKPSNFFVAIGFFEILLAILVLYSPLKSLIKQLI' A
#
# COMPACT_ATOMS: atom_id res chain seq x y z
N MET A 1 3.42 -3.53 -21.09
CA MET A 1 4.36 -3.16 -20.00
C MET A 1 3.74 -2.28 -18.92
N LYS A 2 3.08 -1.16 -19.26
CA LYS A 2 2.48 -0.25 -18.26
C LYS A 2 1.45 -0.95 -17.34
N SER A 3 0.55 -1.76 -17.90
CA SER A 3 -0.46 -2.49 -17.11
C SER A 3 0.16 -3.54 -16.17
N PHE A 4 1.24 -4.20 -16.59
CA PHE A 4 1.97 -5.15 -15.74
C PHE A 4 2.63 -4.45 -14.54
N ILE A 5 3.20 -3.27 -14.74
CA ILE A 5 3.76 -2.46 -13.64
C ILE A 5 2.66 -2.03 -12.67
N VAL A 6 1.48 -1.65 -13.17
CA VAL A 6 0.32 -1.32 -12.32
C VAL A 6 -0.12 -2.53 -11.51
N LEU A 7 -0.23 -3.71 -12.13
CA LEU A 7 -0.56 -4.95 -11.45
C LEU A 7 0.45 -5.24 -10.31
N LEU A 8 1.75 -5.13 -10.60
CA LEU A 8 2.80 -5.35 -9.60
C LEU A 8 2.69 -4.37 -8.43
N LYS A 9 2.42 -3.08 -8.71
CA LYS A 9 2.19 -2.06 -7.67
C LYS A 9 0.98 -2.37 -6.80
N VAL A 10 -0.11 -2.84 -7.40
CA VAL A 10 -1.32 -3.24 -6.65
C VAL A 10 -1.03 -4.45 -5.76
N LEU A 11 -0.34 -5.46 -6.28
CA LEU A 11 0.07 -6.62 -5.48
C LEU A 11 0.99 -6.24 -4.32
N LEU A 12 1.97 -5.37 -4.58
CA LEU A 12 2.87 -4.85 -3.55
C LEU A 12 2.11 -4.07 -2.47
N ALA A 13 1.14 -3.25 -2.86
CA ALA A 13 0.32 -2.50 -1.91
C ALA A 13 -0.54 -3.43 -1.04
N ILE A 14 -1.14 -4.47 -1.62
CA ILE A 14 -1.89 -5.48 -0.86
C ILE A 14 -0.97 -6.15 0.16
N PHE A 15 0.23 -6.58 -0.27
CA PHE A 15 1.22 -7.18 0.62
C PHE A 15 1.60 -6.26 1.78
N LEU A 16 1.90 -4.98 1.49
CA LEU A 16 2.25 -3.98 2.51
C LEU A 16 1.11 -3.73 3.50
N ILE A 17 -0.14 -3.69 3.03
CA ILE A 17 -1.30 -3.54 3.92
C ILE A 17 -1.45 -4.79 4.81
N THR A 18 -1.32 -5.99 4.25
CA THR A 18 -1.41 -7.24 5.02
C THR A 18 -0.29 -7.34 6.06
N ALA A 19 0.95 -7.05 5.68
CA ALA A 19 2.08 -7.00 6.60
C ALA A 19 1.86 -5.95 7.70
N GLY A 20 1.43 -4.74 7.33
CA GLY A 20 1.20 -3.64 8.25
C GLY A 20 0.12 -3.97 9.29
N CYS A 21 -1.01 -4.53 8.87
CA CYS A 21 -2.06 -4.99 9.77
C CYS A 21 -1.57 -6.08 10.73
N ASN A 22 -0.72 -7.00 10.26
CA ASN A 22 -0.15 -8.05 11.12
C ASN A 22 0.80 -7.46 12.17
N GLN A 23 1.54 -6.41 11.83
CA GLN A 23 2.42 -5.70 12.77
C GLN A 23 1.64 -4.88 13.79
N ILE A 24 0.56 -4.20 13.37
CA ILE A 24 -0.34 -3.43 14.25
C ILE A 24 -1.03 -4.35 15.27
N SER A 25 -1.31 -5.60 14.90
CA SER A 25 -1.93 -6.58 15.79
C SER A 25 -1.03 -7.04 16.94
N LYS A 26 0.27 -6.67 16.95
CA LYS A 26 1.21 -7.04 18.01
C LYS A 26 1.13 -6.09 19.20
N PRO A 27 1.29 -6.58 20.45
CA PRO A 27 1.12 -5.78 21.67
C PRO A 27 2.30 -4.82 21.98
N SER A 28 3.14 -4.48 21.00
CA SER A 28 4.29 -3.59 21.18
C SER A 28 4.18 -2.36 20.29
N ASN A 29 4.29 -1.19 20.90
CA ASN A 29 4.20 0.11 20.23
C ASN A 29 5.22 0.27 19.09
N PHE A 30 6.38 -0.38 19.20
CA PHE A 30 7.39 -0.37 18.14
C PHE A 30 6.90 -1.09 16.89
N PHE A 31 6.29 -2.28 17.04
CA PHE A 31 5.72 -3.01 15.90
C PHE A 31 4.50 -2.29 15.33
N VAL A 32 3.68 -1.67 16.18
CA VAL A 32 2.55 -0.84 15.73
C VAL A 32 3.05 0.33 14.86
N ALA A 33 4.11 1.02 15.27
CA ALA A 33 4.70 2.11 14.49
C ALA A 33 5.23 1.63 13.12
N ILE A 34 5.89 0.47 13.08
CA ILE A 34 6.33 -0.15 11.81
C ILE A 34 5.11 -0.43 10.92
N GLY A 35 4.05 -1.02 11.48
CA GLY A 35 2.85 -1.34 10.71
C GLY A 35 2.15 -0.11 10.14
N PHE A 36 2.11 1.00 10.88
CA PHE A 36 1.65 2.29 10.35
C PHE A 36 2.49 2.76 9.17
N PHE A 37 3.81 2.61 9.25
CA PHE A 37 4.72 3.00 8.17
C PHE A 37 4.53 2.15 6.91
N GLU A 38 4.30 0.85 7.07
CA GLU A 38 3.98 -0.09 5.98
C GLU A 38 2.67 0.29 5.28
N ILE A 39 1.62 0.65 6.03
CA ILE A 39 0.36 1.14 5.45
C ILE A 39 0.58 2.45 4.68
N LEU A 40 1.37 3.38 5.22
CA LEU A 40 1.64 4.67 4.58
C LEU A 40 2.41 4.50 3.26
N LEU A 41 3.37 3.57 3.23
CA LEU A 41 4.05 3.15 2.00
C LEU A 41 3.09 2.53 0.98
N ALA A 42 2.13 1.69 1.41
CA ALA A 42 1.14 1.11 0.52
C ALA A 42 0.29 2.19 -0.18
N ILE A 43 -0.13 3.21 0.57
CA ILE A 43 -0.89 4.36 0.04
C ILE A 43 -0.06 5.11 -1.01
N LEU A 44 1.24 5.37 -0.75
CA LEU A 44 2.14 6.01 -1.70
C LEU A 44 2.30 5.20 -3.00
N VAL A 45 2.45 3.88 -2.88
CA VAL A 45 2.55 2.97 -4.04
C VAL A 45 1.27 3.02 -4.88
N LEU A 46 0.11 3.11 -4.23
CA LEU A 46 -1.20 3.19 -4.89
C LEU A 46 -1.53 4.57 -5.46
N TYR A 47 -0.91 5.65 -4.98
CA TYR A 47 -1.23 7.02 -5.40
C TYR A 47 -1.11 7.23 -6.91
N SER A 48 -0.04 6.72 -7.53
CA SER A 48 0.19 6.86 -8.97
C SER A 48 -0.90 6.19 -9.83
N PRO A 49 -1.24 4.91 -9.64
CA PRO A 49 -2.34 4.29 -10.38
C PRO A 49 -3.71 4.89 -10.05
N LEU A 50 -4.00 5.23 -8.79
CA LEU A 50 -5.25 5.90 -8.41
C LEU A 50 -5.42 7.24 -9.12
N LYS A 51 -4.38 8.08 -9.14
CA LYS A 51 -4.39 9.37 -9.85
C LYS A 51 -4.68 9.20 -11.34
N SER A 52 -4.14 8.15 -11.96
CA SER A 52 -4.41 7.85 -13.38
C SER A 52 -5.86 7.43 -13.61
N LEU A 53 -6.44 6.62 -12.71
CA LEU A 53 -7.84 6.20 -12.79
C LEU A 53 -8.80 7.36 -12.57
N ILE A 54 -8.55 8.20 -11.56
CA ILE A 54 -9.37 9.38 -11.27
C ILE A 54 -9.41 10.34 -12.45
N LYS A 55 -8.26 10.57 -13.12
CA LYS A 55 -8.18 11.39 -14.33
C LYS A 55 -8.90 10.82 -15.55
N GLN A 56 -9.20 9.52 -15.56
CA GLN A 56 -9.99 8.90 -16.64
C GLN A 56 -11.49 8.92 -16.36
N LEU A 57 -11.86 9.13 -15.09
CA LEU A 57 -13.25 9.17 -14.62
C LEU A 57 -13.85 10.58 -14.64
N ILE A 58 -13.01 11.61 -14.57
CA ILE A 58 -13.36 13.04 -14.69
C ILE A 58 -13.08 13.49 -16.11
#